data_AF-A0A9E3NR84-F1
#
_entry.id   AF-A0A9E3NR84-F1
#
_cell.length_a   1.000
_cell.length_b   1.000
_cell.length_c   1.000
_cell.angle_alpha   90.00
_cell.angle_beta   90.00
_cell.angle_gamma   90.00
#
_symmetry.space_group_name_H-M   'P 1'
#
loop_
_entity.id
_entity.type
_entity.pdbx_description
1 polymer ?
#
loop_
_entity_poly.entity_id
_entity_poly.type
_entity_poly.pdbx_seq_one_letter_code
_entity_poly.pdbx_strand_id
1 'polypeptide(L)'
;MAYLNVREHRIEAKIACVGPTPAGVATIVDLLQRASDDVRVSSDPASDTIALAWHPTDRGRFRDCDVLVSVVAPRADASARFEDLLRDADGVVFVPDAHPEAEAMNEASLSEVRAFLARAERASVPVVVHDAAGPEALATLEVTLGEILAAMEKSPAPAEAAGEGDDAAHPLLDALRRVLRETVREHLVDVRAELVVIRAALERSELAAAAHAADARARAETAFEDTDARIRELQSSVDALRAESGKSLSRAAERARAVQTRLDDLVDELKRVKKSWFA
;
A
#
# COMPACT_ATOMS: atom_id res chain seq x y z
N MET A 1 5.82 -18.16 -19.80
CA MET A 1 6.90 -18.46 -18.84
C MET A 1 7.28 -17.14 -18.21
N ALA A 2 7.52 -17.15 -16.89
CA ALA A 2 7.80 -15.93 -16.13
C ALA A 2 8.95 -15.17 -16.78
N TYR A 3 8.79 -13.86 -16.88
CA TYR A 3 9.69 -12.99 -17.61
C TYR A 3 10.66 -12.30 -16.66
N LEU A 4 11.96 -12.34 -16.98
CA LEU A 4 12.98 -11.59 -16.26
C LEU A 4 13.13 -10.20 -16.89
N ASN A 5 12.64 -9.18 -16.20
CA ASN A 5 12.93 -7.79 -16.50
C ASN A 5 14.33 -7.46 -15.97
N VAL A 6 15.32 -7.58 -16.85
CA VAL A 6 16.75 -7.36 -16.53
C VAL A 6 17.01 -5.92 -16.07
N ARG A 7 16.26 -4.94 -16.60
CA ARG A 7 16.44 -3.52 -16.27
C ARG A 7 16.05 -3.24 -14.82
N GLU A 8 14.98 -3.86 -14.36
CA GLU A 8 14.42 -3.63 -13.02
C GLU A 8 14.86 -4.69 -12.02
N HIS A 9 15.72 -5.65 -12.43
CA HIS A 9 16.07 -6.83 -11.63
C HIS A 9 14.81 -7.51 -11.06
N ARG A 10 13.79 -7.71 -11.89
CA ARG A 10 12.48 -8.19 -11.45
C ARG A 10 12.00 -9.37 -12.27
N ILE A 11 11.50 -10.39 -11.59
CA ILE A 11 10.81 -11.52 -12.18
C ILE A 11 9.32 -11.23 -12.14
N GLU A 12 8.71 -11.23 -13.31
CA GLU A 12 7.27 -11.02 -13.49
C GLU A 12 6.63 -12.36 -13.84
N ALA A 13 5.70 -12.82 -13.00
CA ALA A 13 4.97 -14.07 -13.20
C ALA A 13 3.47 -13.79 -13.30
N LYS A 14 2.78 -14.41 -14.24
CA LYS A 14 1.32 -14.30 -14.39
C LYS A 14 0.64 -15.56 -13.84
N ILE A 15 -0.27 -15.43 -12.88
CA ILE A 15 -1.07 -16.54 -12.36
C ILE A 15 -2.52 -16.34 -12.77
N ALA A 16 -3.09 -17.32 -13.48
CA ALA A 16 -4.50 -17.29 -13.85
C ALA A 16 -5.35 -18.04 -12.82
N CYS A 17 -6.36 -17.38 -12.27
CA CYS A 17 -7.39 -18.00 -11.45
C CYS A 17 -8.59 -18.36 -12.34
N VAL A 18 -8.92 -19.65 -12.39
CA VAL A 18 -10.00 -20.18 -13.24
C VAL A 18 -10.86 -21.15 -12.45
N GLY A 19 -12.13 -21.26 -12.80
CA GLY A 19 -13.09 -22.16 -12.16
C GLY A 19 -14.44 -22.07 -12.86
N PRO A 20 -15.32 -23.08 -12.71
CA PRO A 20 -16.68 -22.97 -13.24
C PRO A 20 -17.43 -21.84 -12.55
N THR A 21 -18.33 -21.13 -13.23
CA THR A 21 -19.17 -20.12 -12.57
C THR A 21 -20.30 -20.82 -11.80
N PRO A 22 -20.51 -20.60 -10.49
CA PRO A 22 -19.93 -19.57 -9.61
C PRO A 22 -18.95 -20.12 -8.53
N ALA A 23 -17.75 -20.57 -8.89
CA ALA A 23 -16.76 -21.14 -7.97
C ALA A 23 -16.07 -20.12 -7.03
N GLY A 24 -16.54 -18.87 -6.95
CA GLY A 24 -15.98 -17.87 -6.03
C GLY A 24 -14.61 -17.29 -6.44
N VAL A 25 -14.23 -17.39 -7.72
CA VAL A 25 -12.96 -16.81 -8.23
C VAL A 25 -12.86 -15.31 -7.94
N ALA A 26 -13.95 -14.56 -8.11
CA ALA A 26 -14.00 -13.14 -7.77
C ALA A 26 -13.78 -12.89 -6.27
N THR A 27 -14.32 -13.75 -5.41
CA THR A 27 -14.13 -13.69 -3.96
C THR A 27 -12.66 -13.83 -3.57
N ILE A 28 -11.90 -14.69 -4.25
CA ILE A 28 -10.45 -14.83 -4.01
C ILE A 28 -9.71 -13.54 -4.33
N VAL A 29 -10.03 -12.91 -5.48
CA VAL A 29 -9.41 -11.63 -5.85
C VAL A 29 -9.74 -10.54 -4.83
N ASP A 30 -11.00 -10.47 -4.38
CA ASP A 30 -11.41 -9.53 -3.34
C ASP A 30 -10.72 -9.78 -1.99
N LEU A 31 -10.53 -11.05 -1.61
CA LEU A 31 -9.80 -11.42 -0.40
C LEU A 31 -8.33 -11.01 -0.49
N LEU A 32 -7.68 -11.20 -1.63
CA LEU A 32 -6.29 -10.79 -1.85
C LEU A 32 -6.12 -9.27 -1.76
N GLN A 33 -7.07 -8.51 -2.31
CA GLN A 33 -7.10 -7.05 -2.17
C GLN A 33 -7.19 -6.59 -0.71
N ARG A 34 -7.91 -7.33 0.14
CA ARG A 34 -8.08 -6.99 1.56
C ARG A 34 -6.92 -7.47 2.43
N ALA A 35 -6.26 -8.55 2.05
CA ALA A 35 -5.27 -9.23 2.87
C ALA A 35 -3.87 -8.63 2.76
N SER A 36 -3.58 -7.83 1.73
CA SER A 36 -2.25 -7.28 1.50
C SER A 36 -2.33 -5.80 1.12
N ASP A 37 -1.70 -4.94 1.93
CA ASP A 37 -1.59 -3.50 1.68
C ASP A 37 -0.71 -3.17 0.45
N ASP A 38 0.10 -4.13 -0.01
CA ASP A 38 1.02 -3.99 -1.14
C ASP A 38 0.41 -4.42 -2.49
N VAL A 39 -0.89 -4.71 -2.50
CA VAL A 39 -1.62 -5.11 -3.68
C VAL A 39 -2.10 -3.89 -4.47
N ARG A 40 -1.64 -3.76 -5.71
CA ARG A 40 -2.12 -2.75 -6.64
C ARG A 40 -3.13 -3.36 -7.60
N VAL A 41 -4.36 -2.87 -7.55
CA VAL A 41 -5.43 -3.29 -8.45
C VAL A 41 -5.33 -2.48 -9.74
N SER A 42 -5.16 -3.16 -10.87
CA SER A 42 -5.32 -2.57 -12.19
C SER A 42 -6.59 -3.13 -12.79
N SER A 43 -7.71 -2.44 -12.57
CA SER A 43 -8.98 -2.79 -13.22
C SER A 43 -9.18 -1.86 -14.41
N ASP A 44 -9.16 -2.43 -15.61
CA ASP A 44 -9.73 -1.77 -16.78
C ASP A 44 -11.24 -2.07 -16.81
N PRO A 45 -12.12 -1.06 -16.65
CA PRO A 45 -13.56 -1.28 -16.64
C PRO A 45 -14.09 -1.81 -17.99
N ALA A 46 -13.34 -1.66 -19.09
CA ALA A 46 -13.70 -2.22 -20.39
C ALA A 46 -13.23 -3.67 -20.58
N SER A 47 -12.44 -4.21 -19.64
CA SER A 47 -11.94 -5.58 -19.68
C SER A 47 -12.87 -6.52 -18.90
N ASP A 48 -13.13 -7.68 -19.50
CA ASP A 48 -13.82 -8.82 -18.88
C ASP A 48 -12.96 -9.54 -17.82
N THR A 49 -11.74 -9.05 -17.59
CA THR A 49 -10.76 -9.64 -16.68
C THR A 49 -10.32 -8.63 -15.62
N ILE A 50 -10.12 -9.12 -14.39
CA ILE A 50 -9.53 -8.36 -13.29
C ILE A 50 -8.07 -8.78 -13.19
N ALA A 51 -7.16 -7.80 -13.14
CA ALA A 51 -5.73 -8.02 -12.93
C ALA A 51 -5.27 -7.37 -11.61
N LEU A 52 -4.52 -8.14 -10.85
CA LEU A 52 -3.99 -7.77 -9.55
C LEU A 52 -2.47 -7.88 -9.57
N ALA A 53 -1.76 -6.82 -9.19
CA ALA A 53 -0.33 -6.87 -8.96
C ALA A 53 -0.08 -7.18 -7.47
N TRP A 54 0.52 -8.33 -7.18
CA TRP A 54 0.82 -8.82 -5.85
C TRP A 54 2.32 -9.02 -5.66
N HIS A 55 2.84 -8.53 -4.53
CA HIS A 55 4.22 -8.72 -4.09
C HIS A 55 4.24 -9.76 -2.96
N PRO A 56 4.86 -10.94 -3.15
CA PRO A 56 4.95 -11.95 -2.09
C PRO A 56 5.85 -11.44 -0.96
N THR A 57 5.37 -11.44 0.28
CA THR A 57 6.15 -10.98 1.45
C THR A 57 7.31 -11.91 1.79
N ASP A 58 7.06 -13.22 1.84
CA ASP A 58 8.08 -14.20 2.28
C ASP A 58 9.05 -14.60 1.16
N ARG A 59 8.65 -14.41 -0.10
CA ARG A 59 9.43 -14.72 -1.30
C ARG A 59 9.64 -13.52 -2.21
N GLY A 60 9.72 -12.33 -1.61
CA GLY A 60 9.86 -11.08 -2.36
C GLY A 60 11.10 -11.02 -3.24
N ARG A 61 12.09 -11.91 -3.05
CA ARG A 61 13.29 -12.00 -3.88
C ARG A 61 13.64 -13.44 -4.27
N PHE A 62 14.04 -13.64 -5.51
CA PHE A 62 14.60 -14.88 -6.05
C PHE A 62 15.87 -14.58 -6.85
N ARG A 63 17.01 -15.15 -6.45
CA ARG A 63 18.34 -14.91 -7.06
C ARG A 63 18.62 -13.41 -7.26
N ASP A 64 18.48 -12.64 -6.18
CA ASP A 64 18.64 -11.17 -6.13
C ASP A 64 17.65 -10.35 -6.98
N CYS A 65 16.70 -11.00 -7.64
CA CYS A 65 15.64 -10.32 -8.38
C CYS A 65 14.37 -10.22 -7.54
N ASP A 66 13.69 -9.08 -7.57
CA ASP A 66 12.40 -8.92 -6.92
C ASP A 66 11.32 -9.71 -7.67
N VAL A 67 10.30 -10.22 -6.98
CA VAL A 67 9.24 -11.02 -7.60
C VAL A 67 7.92 -10.25 -7.61
N LEU A 68 7.36 -10.07 -8.80
CA LEU A 68 6.05 -9.47 -9.02
C LEU A 68 5.10 -10.48 -9.65
N VAL A 69 3.96 -10.71 -9.02
CA VAL A 69 2.96 -11.64 -9.50
C VAL A 69 1.74 -10.89 -10.00
N SER A 70 1.38 -11.08 -11.28
CA SER A 70 0.13 -10.62 -11.84
C SER A 70 -0.93 -11.72 -11.73
N VAL A 71 -1.86 -11.59 -10.80
CA VAL A 71 -3.00 -12.51 -10.67
C VAL A 71 -4.12 -12.03 -11.58
N VAL A 72 -4.57 -12.88 -12.51
CA VAL A 72 -5.64 -12.56 -13.45
C VAL A 72 -6.83 -13.49 -13.26
N ALA A 73 -8.04 -12.93 -13.31
CA ALA A 73 -9.28 -13.67 -13.08
C ALA A 73 -10.41 -13.13 -13.97
N PRO A 74 -11.40 -13.97 -14.34
CA PRO A 74 -12.63 -13.49 -14.95
C PRO A 74 -13.44 -12.65 -13.95
N ARG A 75 -14.12 -11.61 -14.45
CA ARG A 75 -15.09 -10.85 -13.64
C ARG A 75 -16.35 -11.69 -13.41
N ALA A 76 -17.03 -11.52 -12.27
CA ALA A 76 -18.16 -12.36 -11.84
C ALA A 76 -19.28 -12.54 -12.88
N ASP A 77 -19.49 -11.54 -13.75
CA ASP A 77 -20.55 -11.52 -14.78
C ASP A 77 -19.99 -11.62 -16.21
N ALA A 78 -18.68 -11.76 -16.37
CA ALA A 78 -18.05 -11.76 -17.67
C ALA A 78 -17.95 -13.18 -18.24
N SER A 79 -18.33 -13.33 -19.52
CA SER A 79 -18.08 -14.54 -20.30
C SER A 79 -16.64 -14.57 -20.82
N ALA A 80 -15.68 -14.23 -19.96
CA ALA A 80 -14.27 -14.22 -20.31
C ALA A 80 -13.88 -15.64 -20.75
N ARG A 81 -13.34 -15.75 -21.95
CA ARG A 81 -12.81 -17.00 -22.46
C ARG A 81 -11.58 -17.38 -21.64
N PHE A 82 -11.64 -18.50 -20.93
CA PHE A 82 -10.51 -18.97 -20.11
C PHE A 82 -9.26 -19.17 -20.97
N GLU A 83 -9.39 -19.40 -22.29
CA GLU A 83 -8.26 -19.48 -23.22
C GLU A 83 -7.42 -18.20 -23.27
N ASP A 84 -8.05 -17.03 -23.16
CA ASP A 84 -7.34 -15.75 -23.18
C ASP A 84 -6.60 -15.49 -21.86
N LEU A 85 -7.18 -15.91 -20.72
CA LEU A 85 -6.51 -15.87 -19.42
C LEU A 85 -5.29 -16.81 -19.39
N LEU A 86 -5.45 -18.02 -19.92
CA LEU A 86 -4.43 -19.05 -19.90
C LEU A 86 -3.32 -18.84 -20.93
N ARG A 87 -3.51 -18.01 -21.97
CA ARG A 87 -2.53 -17.83 -23.07
C ARG A 87 -1.14 -17.46 -22.57
N ASP A 88 -1.06 -16.61 -21.55
CA ASP A 88 0.21 -16.12 -21.01
C ASP A 88 0.46 -16.55 -19.55
N ALA A 89 -0.42 -17.35 -18.95
CA ALA A 89 -0.33 -17.73 -17.54
C ALA A 89 0.86 -18.67 -17.23
N ASP A 90 1.73 -18.28 -16.31
CA ASP A 90 2.88 -19.04 -15.84
C ASP A 90 2.53 -20.07 -14.78
N GLY A 91 1.41 -19.87 -14.09
CA GLY A 91 0.75 -20.85 -13.24
C GLY A 91 -0.76 -20.68 -13.29
N VAL A 92 -1.47 -21.73 -12.91
CA VAL A 92 -2.93 -21.74 -12.89
C VAL A 92 -3.40 -22.16 -11.51
N VAL A 93 -4.30 -21.36 -10.93
CA VAL A 93 -5.06 -21.73 -9.74
C VAL A 93 -6.46 -22.10 -10.20
N PHE A 94 -6.79 -23.38 -10.09
CA PHE A 94 -8.13 -23.88 -10.36
C PHE A 94 -8.95 -23.83 -9.07
N VAL A 95 -10.09 -23.15 -9.11
CA VAL A 95 -11.01 -22.97 -7.99
C VAL A 95 -12.26 -23.80 -8.31
N PRO A 96 -12.46 -24.96 -7.66
CA PRO A 96 -13.67 -25.74 -7.82
C PRO A 96 -14.84 -25.06 -7.08
N ASP A 97 -16.05 -25.26 -7.58
CA ASP A 97 -17.26 -24.97 -6.81
C ASP A 97 -17.37 -25.99 -5.66
N ALA A 98 -17.50 -25.49 -4.43
CA ALA A 98 -17.57 -26.32 -3.22
C ALA A 98 -18.88 -27.13 -3.12
N HIS A 99 -19.87 -26.85 -3.96
CA HIS A 99 -21.13 -27.59 -3.94
C HIS A 99 -20.92 -29.04 -4.46
N PRO A 100 -21.36 -30.08 -3.74
CA PRO A 100 -21.18 -31.47 -4.17
C PRO A 100 -21.77 -31.78 -5.55
N GLU A 101 -22.87 -31.11 -5.89
CA GLU A 101 -23.53 -31.27 -7.20
C GLU A 101 -22.68 -30.73 -8.36
N ALA A 102 -21.70 -29.87 -8.08
CA ALA A 102 -20.79 -29.32 -9.07
C ALA A 102 -19.55 -30.20 -9.33
N GLU A 103 -19.39 -31.34 -8.66
CA GLU A 103 -18.21 -32.21 -8.80
C GLU A 103 -17.93 -32.61 -10.25
N ALA A 104 -18.95 -33.07 -10.98
CA ALA A 104 -18.80 -33.44 -12.39
C ALA A 104 -18.44 -32.23 -13.27
N MET A 105 -18.95 -31.04 -12.95
CA MET A 105 -18.64 -29.80 -13.65
C MET A 105 -17.21 -29.31 -13.35
N ASN A 106 -16.77 -29.45 -12.10
CA ASN A 106 -15.40 -29.15 -11.68
C ASN A 106 -14.41 -30.05 -12.40
N GLU A 107 -14.67 -31.36 -12.45
CA GLU A 107 -13.81 -32.32 -13.16
C GLU A 107 -13.75 -32.01 -14.65
N ALA A 108 -14.89 -31.76 -15.29
CA ALA A 108 -14.95 -31.39 -16.71
C ALA A 108 -14.16 -30.11 -16.99
N SER A 109 -14.33 -29.08 -16.17
CA SER A 109 -13.64 -27.79 -16.31
C SER A 109 -12.12 -27.92 -16.11
N LEU A 110 -11.69 -28.68 -15.10
CA LEU A 110 -10.27 -28.93 -14.86
C LEU A 110 -9.63 -29.72 -16.01
N SER A 111 -10.35 -30.72 -16.52
CA SER A 111 -9.92 -31.49 -17.69
C SER A 111 -9.76 -30.60 -18.92
N GLU A 112 -10.70 -29.68 -19.15
CA GLU A 112 -10.64 -28.71 -20.24
C GLU A 112 -9.44 -27.75 -20.11
N VAL A 113 -9.18 -27.22 -18.92
CA VAL A 113 -8.00 -26.39 -18.63
C VAL A 113 -6.70 -27.15 -18.94
N ARG A 114 -6.58 -28.39 -18.48
CA ARG A 114 -5.40 -29.24 -18.75
C ARG A 114 -5.25 -29.57 -20.23
N ALA A 115 -6.35 -29.90 -20.91
CA ALA A 115 -6.36 -30.17 -22.34
C ALA A 115 -5.97 -28.93 -23.16
N PHE A 116 -6.40 -27.73 -22.73
CA PHE A 116 -5.97 -26.48 -23.34
C PHE A 116 -4.46 -26.26 -23.18
N LEU A 117 -3.93 -26.38 -21.96
CA LEU A 117 -2.49 -26.23 -21.70
C LEU A 117 -1.66 -27.24 -22.49
N ALA A 118 -2.13 -28.50 -22.60
CA ALA A 118 -1.46 -29.51 -23.41
C ALA A 118 -1.45 -29.16 -24.91
N ARG A 119 -2.58 -28.72 -25.47
CA ARG A 119 -2.68 -28.30 -26.88
C ARG A 119 -1.83 -27.07 -27.20
N ALA A 120 -1.63 -26.19 -26.23
CA ALA A 120 -0.78 -25.01 -26.35
C ALA A 120 0.72 -25.31 -26.16
N GLU A 121 1.11 -26.58 -25.99
CA GLU A 121 2.48 -27.01 -25.65
C GLU A 121 2.98 -26.44 -24.30
N ARG A 122 2.05 -26.15 -23.39
CA ARG A 122 2.30 -25.58 -22.04
C ARG A 122 1.97 -26.56 -20.93
N ALA A 123 2.13 -27.86 -21.17
CA ALA A 123 1.85 -28.91 -20.19
C ALA A 123 2.73 -28.82 -18.92
N SER A 124 3.82 -28.06 -18.96
CA SER A 124 4.70 -27.79 -17.82
C SER A 124 4.21 -26.68 -16.89
N VAL A 125 3.14 -25.96 -17.24
CA VAL A 125 2.57 -24.92 -16.39
C VAL A 125 1.91 -25.58 -15.18
N PRO A 126 2.32 -25.22 -13.94
CA PRO A 126 1.72 -25.78 -12.73
C PRO A 126 0.23 -25.41 -12.64
N VAL A 127 -0.59 -26.40 -12.30
CA VAL A 127 -2.02 -26.25 -12.06
C VAL A 127 -2.31 -26.70 -10.64
N VAL A 128 -2.58 -25.75 -9.75
CA VAL A 128 -2.86 -25.99 -8.34
C VAL A 128 -4.36 -25.84 -8.10
N VAL A 129 -4.96 -26.78 -7.39
CA VAL A 129 -6.38 -26.73 -7.03
C VAL A 129 -6.51 -26.04 -5.67
N HIS A 130 -7.29 -24.96 -5.60
CA HIS A 130 -7.58 -24.23 -4.36
C HIS A 130 -8.99 -24.59 -3.87
N ASP A 131 -9.11 -25.18 -2.69
CA ASP A 131 -10.41 -25.43 -2.09
C ASP A 131 -11.03 -24.11 -1.59
N ALA A 132 -12.15 -23.68 -2.19
CA ALA A 132 -12.71 -22.34 -2.06
C ALA A 132 -13.21 -21.97 -0.65
N ALA A 133 -13.17 -22.90 0.31
CA ALA A 133 -13.79 -22.78 1.62
C ALA A 133 -12.95 -22.06 2.70
N GLY A 134 -11.74 -21.56 2.39
CA GLY A 134 -10.82 -21.05 3.42
C GLY A 134 -10.10 -19.72 3.12
N PRO A 135 -9.58 -19.03 4.14
CA PRO A 135 -8.70 -17.85 4.00
C PRO A 135 -7.31 -18.20 3.41
N GLU A 136 -7.13 -19.40 2.88
CA GLU A 136 -5.84 -19.96 2.44
C GLU A 136 -5.51 -19.63 0.98
N ALA A 137 -6.23 -18.69 0.36
CA ALA A 137 -5.99 -18.27 -1.02
C ALA A 137 -4.56 -17.75 -1.23
N LEU A 138 -4.03 -16.98 -0.28
CA LEU A 138 -2.63 -16.52 -0.30
C LEU A 138 -1.65 -17.70 -0.26
N ALA A 139 -1.88 -18.66 0.64
CA ALA A 139 -1.03 -19.84 0.74
C ALA A 139 -1.01 -20.65 -0.57
N THR A 140 -2.16 -20.75 -1.26
CA THR A 140 -2.23 -21.46 -2.55
C THR A 140 -1.50 -20.72 -3.66
N LEU A 141 -1.57 -19.39 -3.69
CA LEU A 141 -0.77 -18.58 -4.61
C LEU A 141 0.73 -18.69 -4.31
N GLU A 142 1.14 -18.73 -3.04
CA GLU A 142 2.54 -18.94 -2.65
C GLU A 142 3.06 -20.33 -3.03
N VAL A 143 2.22 -21.37 -2.91
CA VAL A 143 2.53 -22.72 -3.39
C VAL A 143 2.71 -22.69 -4.91
N THR A 144 1.74 -22.13 -5.65
CA THR A 144 1.79 -22.02 -7.11
C THR A 144 3.04 -21.27 -7.57
N LEU A 145 3.37 -20.14 -6.92
CA LEU A 145 4.59 -19.38 -7.18
C LEU A 145 5.85 -20.21 -6.90
N GLY A 146 5.85 -21.00 -5.83
CA GLY A 146 6.95 -21.92 -5.52
C GLY A 146 7.20 -22.94 -6.62
N GLU A 147 6.14 -23.51 -7.18
CA GLU A 147 6.22 -24.44 -8.30
C GLU A 147 6.74 -23.76 -9.57
N ILE A 148 6.29 -22.53 -9.85
CA ILE A 148 6.81 -21.72 -10.97
C ILE A 148 8.32 -21.48 -10.80
N LEU A 149 8.76 -21.02 -9.63
CA LEU A 149 10.17 -20.75 -9.37
C LEU A 149 11.02 -22.03 -9.41
N ALA A 150 10.51 -23.14 -8.88
CA ALA A 150 11.18 -24.44 -8.96
C ALA A 150 11.26 -24.95 -10.40
N ALA A 151 10.23 -24.73 -11.22
CA ALA A 151 10.25 -25.05 -12.64
C ALA A 151 11.28 -24.19 -13.39
N MET A 152 11.41 -22.90 -13.04
CA MET A 152 12.47 -22.03 -13.58
C MET A 152 13.87 -22.51 -13.18
N GLU A 153 14.04 -23.03 -11.97
CA GLU A 153 15.32 -23.55 -11.48
C GLU A 153 15.69 -24.89 -12.12
N LYS A 154 14.70 -25.76 -12.36
CA LYS A 154 14.87 -27.05 -13.05
C LYS A 154 14.98 -26.89 -14.56
N SER A 155 14.44 -25.82 -15.12
CA SER A 155 14.67 -25.48 -16.52
C SER A 155 16.16 -25.29 -16.65
N PRO A 156 16.87 -26.18 -17.37
CA PRO A 156 18.31 -26.07 -17.49
C PRO A 156 18.57 -24.67 -18.03
N ALA A 157 19.32 -23.86 -17.27
CA ALA A 157 19.93 -22.67 -17.84
C ALA A 157 20.45 -23.09 -19.21
N PRO A 158 20.06 -22.43 -20.32
CA PRO A 158 20.41 -22.87 -21.66
C PRO A 158 21.90 -23.11 -21.62
N ALA A 159 22.29 -24.39 -21.72
CA ALA A 159 23.58 -24.83 -21.26
C ALA A 159 24.62 -23.87 -21.83
N GLU A 160 25.25 -23.07 -20.96
CA GLU A 160 26.59 -22.65 -21.26
C GLU A 160 27.29 -23.96 -21.56
N ALA A 161 27.68 -24.08 -22.83
CA ALA A 161 28.44 -25.19 -23.34
C ALA A 161 29.73 -25.29 -22.52
N ALA A 162 29.66 -25.96 -21.38
CA ALA A 162 30.71 -26.83 -20.89
C ALA A 162 30.77 -28.04 -21.83
N GLY A 163 31.01 -27.76 -23.11
CA GLY A 163 31.49 -28.71 -24.08
C GLY A 163 33.00 -28.78 -23.89
N GLU A 164 33.45 -29.62 -22.97
CA GLU A 164 34.69 -30.36 -23.20
C GLU A 164 34.34 -31.46 -24.22
N GLY A 165 34.08 -31.00 -25.43
CA GLY A 165 33.55 -31.75 -26.55
C GLY A 165 33.86 -30.88 -27.74
N ASP A 166 34.82 -31.37 -28.52
CA ASP A 166 35.44 -30.81 -29.71
C ASP A 166 34.41 -30.46 -30.79
N ASP A 167 33.59 -29.43 -30.54
CA ASP A 167 32.67 -28.86 -31.50
C ASP A 167 33.40 -27.68 -32.12
N ALA A 168 33.90 -27.92 -33.33
CA ALA A 168 34.56 -26.94 -34.17
C ALA A 168 33.80 -25.61 -34.11
N ALA A 169 34.48 -24.61 -33.53
CA ALA A 169 34.05 -23.24 -33.37
C ALA A 169 33.26 -22.77 -34.59
N HIS A 170 31.94 -22.57 -34.45
CA HIS A 170 31.16 -21.90 -35.48
C HIS A 170 31.53 -20.41 -35.38
N PRO A 171 32.37 -19.87 -36.27
CA PRO A 171 33.00 -18.55 -36.08
C PRO A 171 31.98 -17.41 -36.01
N LEU A 172 30.78 -17.63 -36.56
CA LEU A 172 29.64 -16.72 -36.47
C LEU A 172 29.03 -16.63 -35.06
N LEU A 173 28.96 -17.74 -34.32
CA LEU A 173 28.43 -17.73 -32.95
C LEU A 173 29.42 -17.08 -31.99
N ASP A 174 30.72 -17.28 -32.18
CA ASP A 174 31.74 -16.60 -31.38
C ASP A 174 31.81 -15.10 -31.69
N ALA A 175 31.66 -14.72 -32.97
CA ALA A 175 31.52 -13.32 -33.37
C ALA A 175 30.26 -12.68 -32.74
N LEU A 176 29.11 -13.36 -32.78
CA LEU A 176 27.87 -12.86 -32.18
C LEU A 176 27.98 -12.74 -30.66
N ARG A 177 28.52 -13.76 -29.98
CA ARG A 177 28.77 -13.72 -28.53
C ARG A 177 29.73 -12.61 -28.14
N ARG A 178 30.73 -12.33 -28.98
CA ARG A 178 31.66 -11.21 -28.77
C ARG A 178 30.95 -9.87 -28.89
N VAL A 179 30.17 -9.66 -29.95
CA VAL A 179 29.39 -8.42 -30.13
C VAL A 179 28.41 -8.23 -28.97
N LEU A 180 27.66 -9.26 -28.58
CA LEU A 180 26.74 -9.18 -27.45
C LEU A 180 27.45 -8.82 -26.14
N ARG A 181 28.61 -9.43 -25.86
CA ARG A 181 29.41 -9.08 -24.67
C ARG A 181 29.90 -7.64 -24.69
N GLU A 182 30.29 -7.13 -25.86
CA GLU A 182 30.76 -5.76 -26.04
C GLU A 182 29.62 -4.75 -25.88
N THR A 183 28.47 -4.99 -26.53
CA THR A 183 27.27 -4.15 -26.40
C THR A 183 26.71 -4.15 -24.98
N VAL A 184 26.65 -5.31 -24.30
CA VAL A 184 26.23 -5.37 -22.90
C VAL A 184 27.20 -4.60 -22.01
N ARG A 185 28.51 -4.69 -22.27
CA ARG A 185 29.51 -3.94 -21.51
C ARG A 185 29.34 -2.43 -21.69
N GLU A 186 29.11 -1.96 -22.91
CA GLU A 186 28.83 -0.53 -23.19
C GLU A 186 27.57 -0.06 -22.45
N HIS A 187 26.46 -0.80 -22.56
CA HIS A 187 25.24 -0.44 -21.84
C HIS A 187 25.39 -0.46 -20.32
N LEU A 188 26.18 -1.38 -19.75
CA LEU A 188 26.46 -1.37 -18.31
C LEU A 188 27.29 -0.15 -17.89
N VAL A 189 28.17 0.37 -18.76
CA VAL A 189 28.90 1.61 -18.51
C VAL A 189 27.94 2.80 -18.50
N ASP A 190 27.03 2.88 -19.47
CA ASP A 190 26.02 3.94 -19.57
C ASP A 190 25.07 3.93 -18.37
N VAL A 191 24.51 2.76 -18.02
CA VAL A 191 23.64 2.60 -16.86
C VAL A 191 24.37 2.99 -15.57
N ARG A 192 25.65 2.61 -15.43
CA ARG A 192 26.45 3.00 -14.27
C ARG A 192 26.67 4.52 -14.22
N ALA A 193 26.89 5.18 -15.34
CA ALA A 193 27.01 6.63 -15.42
C ALA A 193 25.69 7.32 -15.04
N GLU A 194 24.55 6.84 -15.53
CA GLU A 194 23.23 7.34 -15.15
C GLU A 194 22.95 7.17 -13.65
N LEU A 195 23.27 6.01 -13.07
CA LEU A 195 23.10 5.77 -11.63
C LEU A 195 23.92 6.72 -10.76
N VAL A 196 25.14 7.10 -11.20
CA VAL A 196 25.95 8.11 -10.50
C VAL A 196 25.28 9.48 -10.55
N VAL A 197 24.70 9.87 -11.68
CA VAL A 197 23.96 11.13 -11.82
C VAL A 197 22.70 11.14 -10.95
N ILE A 198 21.93 10.05 -10.96
CA ILE A 198 20.72 9.90 -10.14
C ILE A 198 21.08 9.97 -8.66
N ARG A 199 22.13 9.27 -8.22
CA ARG A 199 22.60 9.33 -6.83
C ARG A 199 22.99 10.74 -6.40
N ALA A 200 23.74 11.46 -7.24
CA ALA A 200 24.11 12.85 -6.94
C ALA A 200 22.90 13.81 -6.95
N ALA A 201 21.85 13.51 -7.72
CA ALA A 201 20.59 14.24 -7.66
C ALA A 201 19.82 13.94 -6.37
N LEU A 202 19.78 12.68 -5.93
CA LEU A 202 19.14 12.26 -4.69
C LEU A 202 19.82 12.90 -3.47
N GLU A 203 21.15 12.85 -3.38
CA GLU A 203 21.91 13.49 -2.29
C GLU A 203 21.64 15.00 -2.22
N ARG A 204 21.51 15.69 -3.37
CA ARG A 204 21.13 17.11 -3.40
C ARG A 204 19.69 17.34 -2.93
N SER A 205 18.77 16.46 -3.31
CA SER A 205 17.37 16.53 -2.88
C SER A 205 17.24 16.32 -1.37
N GLU A 206 18.00 15.37 -0.79
CA GLU A 206 18.01 15.12 0.65
C GLU A 206 18.56 16.31 1.43
N LEU A 207 19.66 16.93 0.96
CA LEU A 207 20.20 18.15 1.56
C LEU A 207 19.21 19.32 1.50
N ALA A 208 18.51 19.50 0.38
CA ALA A 208 17.48 20.52 0.24
C ALA A 208 16.30 20.27 1.18
N ALA A 209 15.84 19.02 1.31
CA ALA A 209 14.77 18.64 2.24
C ALA A 209 15.18 18.89 3.70
N ALA A 210 16.42 18.56 4.07
CA ALA A 210 16.95 18.83 5.41
C ALA A 210 17.01 20.34 5.71
N ALA A 211 17.44 21.16 4.75
CA ALA A 211 17.44 22.62 4.89
C ALA A 211 16.02 23.17 5.07
N HIS A 212 15.05 22.71 4.27
CA HIS A 212 13.65 23.10 4.42
C HIS A 212 13.05 22.68 5.76
N ALA A 213 13.39 21.50 6.27
CA ALA A 213 12.96 21.04 7.59
C ALA A 213 13.54 21.90 8.72
N ALA A 214 14.82 22.29 8.62
CA ALA A 214 15.46 23.19 9.58
C ALA A 214 14.79 24.58 9.57
N ASP A 215 14.53 25.14 8.40
CA ASP A 215 13.82 26.43 8.24
C ASP A 215 12.40 26.37 8.82
N ALA A 216 11.66 25.29 8.54
CA ALA A 216 10.31 25.10 9.06
C ALA A 216 10.31 25.01 10.60
N ARG A 217 11.28 24.30 11.18
CA ARG A 217 11.46 24.21 12.63
C ARG A 217 11.75 25.57 13.25
N ALA A 218 12.67 26.35 12.66
CA ALA A 218 13.00 27.69 13.15
C ALA A 218 11.77 28.63 13.13
N ARG A 219 10.97 28.58 12.05
CA ARG A 219 9.71 29.35 11.97
C ARG A 219 8.69 28.92 13.03
N ALA A 220 8.57 27.62 13.28
CA ALA A 220 7.68 27.11 14.31
C ALA A 220 8.10 27.58 15.70
N GLU A 221 9.41 27.55 16.01
CA GLU A 221 9.96 28.03 17.28
C GLU A 221 9.67 29.52 17.50
N THR A 222 9.91 30.36 16.50
CA THR A 222 9.54 31.79 16.57
C THR A 222 8.03 32.01 16.75
N ALA A 223 7.19 31.19 16.09
CA ALA A 223 5.74 31.30 16.24
C ALA A 223 5.26 30.90 17.64
N PHE A 224 5.90 29.89 18.26
CA PHE A 224 5.62 29.52 19.65
C PHE A 224 6.04 30.61 20.62
N GLU A 225 7.22 31.22 20.44
CA GLU A 225 7.67 32.35 21.26
C GLU A 225 6.71 33.55 21.18
N ASP A 226 6.22 33.90 19.97
CA ASP A 226 5.21 34.95 19.79
C ASP A 226 3.89 34.59 20.48
N THR A 227 3.46 33.33 20.38
CA THR A 227 2.24 32.84 21.04
C THR A 227 2.37 32.93 22.56
N ASP A 228 3.51 32.54 23.13
CA ASP A 228 3.79 32.64 24.57
C ASP A 228 3.88 34.08 25.05
N ALA A 229 4.39 35.00 24.22
CA ALA A 229 4.36 36.43 24.50
C ALA A 229 2.91 36.95 24.58
N ARG A 230 2.06 36.59 23.61
CA ARG A 230 0.64 36.97 23.60
C ARG A 230 -0.14 36.38 24.77
N ILE A 231 0.13 35.13 25.14
CA ILE A 231 -0.49 34.50 26.31
C ILE A 231 -0.16 35.29 27.58
N ARG A 232 1.10 35.68 27.76
CA ARG A 232 1.52 36.50 28.92
C ARG A 232 0.86 37.88 28.93
N GLU A 233 0.75 38.53 27.77
CA GLU A 233 0.05 39.82 27.64
C GLU A 233 -1.45 39.71 27.99
N LEU A 234 -2.12 38.66 27.49
CA LEU A 234 -3.51 38.37 27.82
C LEU A 234 -3.70 38.08 29.31
N GLN A 235 -2.80 37.30 29.92
CA GLN A 235 -2.83 37.04 31.36
C GLN A 235 -2.69 38.34 32.17
N SER A 236 -1.73 39.21 31.80
CA SER A 236 -1.57 40.53 32.43
C SER A 236 -2.83 41.39 32.29
N SER A 237 -3.48 41.35 31.13
CA SER A 237 -4.73 42.08 30.88
C SER A 237 -5.89 41.54 31.72
N VAL A 238 -6.02 40.22 31.84
CA VAL A 238 -7.03 39.57 32.70
C VAL A 238 -6.82 39.92 34.17
N ASP A 239 -5.57 39.92 34.65
CA ASP A 239 -5.26 40.26 36.03
C ASP A 239 -5.53 41.74 36.33
N ALA A 240 -5.23 42.64 35.38
CA ALA A 240 -5.61 44.06 35.48
C ALA A 240 -7.13 44.24 35.56
N LEU A 241 -7.90 43.57 34.70
CA LEU A 241 -9.37 43.59 34.71
C LEU A 241 -9.96 43.02 36.00
N ARG A 242 -9.38 41.93 36.54
CA ARG A 242 -9.77 41.37 37.84
C ARG A 242 -9.52 42.34 38.98
N ALA A 243 -8.37 43.01 38.99
CA ALA A 243 -8.05 44.02 40.00
C ALA A 243 -8.99 45.22 39.93
N GLU A 244 -9.34 45.68 38.73
CA GLU A 244 -10.29 46.78 38.53
C GLU A 244 -11.72 46.39 38.91
N SER A 245 -12.16 45.19 38.53
CA SER A 245 -13.46 44.63 38.90
C SER A 245 -13.56 44.48 40.42
N GLY A 246 -12.51 43.98 41.07
CA GLY A 246 -12.43 43.88 42.54
C GLY A 246 -12.55 45.23 43.24
N LYS A 247 -11.85 46.27 42.74
CA LYS A 247 -11.99 47.65 43.25
C LYS A 247 -13.41 48.18 43.05
N SER A 248 -14.02 47.92 41.90
CA SER A 248 -15.39 48.36 41.58
C SER A 248 -16.43 47.69 42.47
N LEU A 249 -16.31 46.38 42.70
CA LEU A 249 -17.16 45.63 43.63
C LEU A 249 -17.00 46.11 45.07
N SER A 250 -15.76 46.36 45.52
CA SER A 250 -15.51 46.91 46.87
C SER A 250 -16.17 48.28 47.05
N ARG A 251 -16.06 49.19 46.07
CA ARG A 251 -16.73 50.50 46.11
C ARG A 251 -18.25 50.36 46.12
N ALA A 252 -18.80 49.43 45.33
CA ALA A 252 -20.23 49.16 45.31
C ALA A 252 -20.73 48.63 46.67
N ALA A 253 -19.96 47.72 47.29
CA ALA A 253 -20.26 47.20 48.62
C ALA A 253 -20.19 48.29 49.71
N GLU A 254 -19.20 49.19 49.67
CA GLU A 254 -19.10 50.34 50.57
C GLU A 254 -20.30 51.28 50.43
N ARG A 255 -20.70 51.62 49.18
CA ARG A 255 -21.89 52.43 48.92
C ARG A 255 -23.16 51.75 49.45
N ALA A 256 -23.31 50.45 49.23
CA ALA A 256 -24.46 49.69 49.73
C ALA A 256 -24.52 49.72 51.26
N ARG A 257 -23.38 49.55 51.95
CA ARG A 257 -23.31 49.67 53.41
C ARG A 257 -23.67 51.08 53.88
N ALA A 258 -23.16 52.12 53.23
CA ALA A 258 -23.48 53.51 53.58
C ALA A 258 -24.97 53.82 53.42
N VAL A 259 -25.60 53.32 52.35
CA VAL A 259 -27.05 53.43 52.14
C VAL A 259 -27.81 52.69 53.23
N GLN A 260 -27.40 51.48 53.60
CA GLN A 260 -28.03 50.71 54.67
C GLN A 260 -27.97 51.44 56.01
N THR A 261 -26.79 51.93 56.41
CA THR A 261 -26.63 52.71 57.64
C THR A 261 -27.53 53.94 57.65
N ARG A 262 -27.64 54.66 56.51
CA ARG A 262 -28.53 55.82 56.40
C ARG A 262 -30.00 55.45 56.52
N LEU A 263 -30.41 54.31 55.96
CA LEU A 263 -31.77 53.79 56.12
C LEU A 263 -32.07 53.44 57.58
N ASP A 264 -31.13 52.78 58.27
CA ASP A 264 -31.26 52.43 59.68
C ASP A 264 -31.39 53.68 60.57
N ASP A 265 -30.58 54.71 60.32
CA ASP A 265 -30.66 56.01 61.01
C ASP A 265 -32.03 56.67 60.81
N LEU A 266 -32.54 56.70 59.57
CA LEU A 266 -33.86 57.26 59.25
C LEU A 266 -34.99 56.48 59.91
N VAL A 267 -34.88 55.15 59.95
CA VAL A 267 -35.83 54.27 60.64
C VAL A 267 -35.85 54.58 62.14
N ASP A 268 -34.70 54.77 62.76
CA ASP A 268 -34.61 55.10 64.18
C ASP A 268 -35.10 56.52 64.50
N GLU A 269 -34.85 57.49 63.61
CA GLU A 269 -35.43 58.83 63.70
C GLU A 269 -36.97 58.77 63.63
N LEU A 270 -37.53 58.03 62.69
CA LEU A 270 -38.98 57.80 62.59
C LEU A 270 -39.55 57.12 63.85
N LYS A 271 -38.84 56.14 64.42
CA LYS A 271 -39.23 55.51 65.69
C LYS A 271 -39.26 56.51 66.85
N ARG A 272 -38.30 57.46 66.90
CA ARG A 272 -38.27 58.51 67.94
C ARG A 272 -39.43 59.48 67.79
N VAL A 273 -39.68 59.97 66.57
CA VAL A 273 -40.83 60.84 66.27
C VAL A 273 -42.13 60.15 66.66
N LYS A 274 -42.29 58.88 66.28
CA LYS A 274 -43.46 58.07 66.69
C LYS A 274 -43.63 58.02 68.21
N LYS A 275 -42.55 57.82 68.98
CA LYS A 275 -42.64 57.79 70.46
C LYS A 275 -43.12 59.13 71.05
N SER A 276 -42.71 60.26 70.47
CA SER A 276 -43.13 61.60 70.94
C SER A 276 -44.61 61.90 70.74
N TRP A 277 -45.30 61.20 69.84
CA TRP A 277 -46.75 61.36 69.62
C TRP A 277 -47.61 60.60 70.63
N PHE A 278 -47.03 59.69 71.42
CA PHE A 278 -47.74 58.87 72.41
C PHE A 278 -47.36 59.23 73.86
N ALA A 279 -46.55 60.27 74.06
CA ALA A 279 -46.24 60.85 75.37
C ALA A 279 -47.03 62.15 75.54
#